data_AF-A0A3C0WAT9-F1
#
_entry.id   AF-A0A3C0WAT9-F1
#
_cell.length_a   1.000
_cell.length_b   1.000
_cell.length_c   1.000
_cell.angle_alpha   90.00
_cell.angle_beta   90.00
_cell.angle_gamma   90.00
#
_symmetry.space_group_name_H-M   'P 1'
#
loop_
_entity.id
_entity.type
_entity.pdbx_description
1 polymer ?
#
loop_
_entity_poly.entity_id
_entity_poly.type
_entity_poly.pdbx_seq_one_letter_code
_entity_poly.pdbx_strand_id
1 'polypeptide(L)'
;MYVFSDDYILLINVNLNTEQEELFRLQGESTIKGPPDNNFHYPHRIERYIQNVVAPHDRQRLQAVTQLPALQEVLSRQKDFYVEYDAIMDGETHRLQAKFTIDRNNPKEPHMLVGVRDITELTHERIRNQTSIDLIVSAASTVYPFILEENLTRNEASTVYNCGIVNSGVLECIILS
;
A
#
# COMPACT_ATOMS: atom_id res chain seq x y z
N MET A 1 -6.34 -15.52 -20.05
CA MET A 1 -6.63 -14.10 -20.39
C MET A 1 -6.52 -13.33 -19.08
N TYR A 2 -5.40 -12.63 -18.84
CA TYR A 2 -5.24 -11.80 -17.65
C TYR A 2 -5.99 -10.49 -17.89
N VAL A 3 -6.96 -10.19 -17.02
CA VAL A 3 -7.64 -8.89 -17.01
C VAL A 3 -6.66 -7.90 -16.40
N PHE A 4 -6.02 -7.09 -17.23
CA PHE A 4 -5.15 -6.00 -16.80
C PHE A 4 -6.04 -4.85 -16.29
N SER A 5 -5.86 -4.40 -15.05
CA SER A 5 -6.40 -3.09 -14.65
C SER A 5 -5.37 -2.02 -15.01
N ASP A 6 -5.85 -0.82 -15.36
CA ASP A 6 -5.05 0.35 -15.77
C ASP A 6 -4.09 0.88 -14.67
N ASP A 7 -3.94 0.16 -13.55
CA ASP A 7 -3.24 0.61 -12.34
C ASP A 7 -1.75 0.26 -12.33
N TYR A 8 -1.26 -0.57 -13.26
CA TYR A 8 0.12 -1.05 -13.24
C TYR A 8 1.03 -0.24 -14.16
N ILE A 9 2.06 0.38 -13.56
CA ILE A 9 3.09 1.16 -14.26
C ILE A 9 4.16 0.27 -14.90
N LEU A 10 4.33 -0.95 -14.39
CA LEU A 10 5.34 -1.90 -14.86
C LEU A 10 4.85 -3.33 -14.73
N LEU A 11 5.12 -4.14 -15.76
CA LEU A 11 4.98 -5.59 -15.69
C LEU A 11 6.29 -6.27 -16.10
N ILE A 12 6.66 -7.31 -15.37
CA ILE A 12 7.85 -8.12 -15.65
C ILE A 12 7.43 -9.58 -15.64
N ASN A 13 7.84 -10.33 -16.65
CA ASN A 13 7.74 -11.78 -16.69
C ASN A 13 9.14 -12.36 -16.49
N VAL A 14 9.33 -13.24 -15.50
CA VAL A 14 10.64 -13.85 -15.20
C VAL A 14 10.55 -15.35 -15.40
N ASN A 15 11.33 -15.90 -16.32
CA ASN A 15 11.48 -17.35 -16.45
C ASN A 15 12.33 -17.87 -15.28
N LEU A 16 11.76 -18.71 -14.42
CA LEU A 16 12.44 -19.17 -13.20
C LEU A 16 13.50 -20.25 -13.45
N ASN A 17 13.57 -20.83 -14.65
CA ASN A 17 14.64 -21.76 -15.02
C ASN A 17 15.90 -21.04 -15.50
N THR A 18 15.72 -19.95 -16.27
CA THR A 18 16.83 -19.20 -16.89
C THR A 18 17.14 -17.89 -16.18
N GLU A 19 16.26 -17.47 -15.27
CA GLU A 19 16.27 -16.18 -14.57
C GLU A 19 16.18 -14.97 -15.50
N GLN A 20 15.79 -15.18 -16.76
CA GLN A 20 15.61 -14.13 -17.76
C GLN A 20 14.29 -13.39 -17.53
N GLU A 21 14.32 -12.06 -17.63
CA GLU A 21 13.18 -11.18 -17.48
C GLU A 21 12.75 -10.58 -18.83
N GLU A 22 11.44 -10.53 -19.06
CA GLU A 22 10.82 -9.80 -20.16
C GLU A 22 10.01 -8.64 -19.59
N LEU A 23 10.34 -7.42 -20.03
CA LEU A 23 9.70 -6.20 -19.54
C LEU A 23 8.53 -5.80 -20.44
N PHE A 24 7.34 -5.69 -19.86
CA PHE A 24 6.16 -5.17 -20.53
C PHE A 24 5.82 -3.80 -19.89
N ARG A 25 6.04 -2.71 -20.62
CA ARG A 25 5.62 -1.36 -20.19
C ARG A 25 4.21 -1.10 -20.71
N LEU A 26 3.30 -0.70 -19.82
CA LEU A 26 1.90 -0.49 -20.15
C LEU A 26 1.49 0.99 -20.36
N GLN A 27 2.30 1.97 -19.93
CA GLN A 27 2.07 3.39 -20.21
C GLN A 27 3.35 4.13 -20.64
N GLY A 28 3.15 5.19 -21.43
CA GLY A 28 4.17 5.98 -22.15
C GLY A 28 5.38 6.37 -21.32
N GLU A 29 6.53 6.48 -21.99
CA GLU A 29 7.87 6.79 -21.45
C GLU A 29 7.98 6.80 -19.92
N SER A 30 7.89 5.62 -19.29
CA SER A 30 8.13 5.52 -17.85
C SER A 30 9.54 6.06 -17.55
N THR A 31 9.68 6.95 -16.56
CA THR A 31 10.99 7.50 -16.14
C THR A 31 11.99 6.43 -15.71
N ILE A 32 11.52 5.22 -15.40
CA ILE A 32 12.36 4.04 -15.17
C ILE A 32 12.95 3.57 -16.51
N LYS A 33 13.93 4.29 -17.04
CA LYS A 33 14.74 3.84 -18.18
C LYS A 33 15.65 2.70 -17.71
N GLY A 34 15.23 1.46 -17.99
CA GLY A 34 16.14 0.32 -17.89
C GLY A 34 17.42 0.59 -18.70
N PRO A 35 18.60 0.20 -18.21
CA PRO A 35 19.86 0.38 -18.93
C PRO A 35 19.83 -0.29 -20.31
N PRO A 36 20.62 0.20 -21.28
CA PRO A 36 20.70 -0.35 -22.64
C PRO A 36 21.37 -1.73 -22.72
N ASP A 37 21.76 -2.31 -21.59
CA ASP A 37 22.47 -3.59 -21.56
C ASP A 37 21.52 -4.76 -21.88
N ASN A 38 22.00 -5.64 -22.75
CA ASN A 38 21.37 -6.88 -23.17
C ASN A 38 21.26 -7.95 -22.05
N ASN A 39 21.53 -7.57 -20.79
CA ASN A 39 21.47 -8.47 -19.65
C ASN A 39 20.11 -8.38 -18.96
N PHE A 40 19.23 -9.29 -19.36
CA PHE A 40 17.88 -9.43 -18.82
C PHE A 40 17.81 -10.39 -17.64
N HIS A 41 18.92 -10.70 -16.95
CA HIS A 41 18.86 -11.53 -15.74
C HIS A 41 18.25 -10.78 -14.56
N TYR A 42 17.14 -11.31 -14.03
CA TYR A 42 16.37 -10.73 -12.95
C TYR A 42 17.21 -10.38 -11.70
N PRO A 43 18.10 -11.25 -11.16
CA PRO A 43 18.87 -10.93 -9.95
C PRO A 43 19.70 -9.65 -10.08
N HIS A 44 20.36 -9.46 -11.22
CA HIS A 44 21.16 -8.26 -11.48
C HIS A 44 20.27 -7.02 -11.68
N ARG A 45 19.13 -7.20 -12.34
CA ARG A 45 18.18 -6.14 -12.64
C ARG A 45 17.49 -5.61 -11.38
N ILE A 46 17.03 -6.50 -10.49
CA ILE A 46 16.41 -6.10 -9.24
C ILE A 46 17.41 -5.44 -8.29
N GLU A 47 18.65 -5.94 -8.21
CA GLU A 47 19.69 -5.29 -7.41
C GLU A 47 19.99 -3.88 -7.92
N ARG A 48 20.17 -3.73 -9.24
CA ARG A 48 20.40 -2.41 -9.86
C ARG A 48 19.21 -1.48 -9.67
N TYR A 49 17.97 -1.98 -9.77
CA TYR A 49 16.76 -1.20 -9.52
C TYR A 49 16.74 -0.68 -8.08
N ILE A 50 17.03 -1.55 -7.11
CA ILE A 50 17.06 -1.20 -5.68
C ILE A 50 18.11 -0.11 -5.41
N GLN A 51 19.30 -0.21 -6.00
CA GLN A 51 20.35 0.78 -5.76
C GLN A 51 20.06 2.15 -6.37
N ASN A 52 19.40 2.19 -7.53
CA ASN A 52 19.23 3.44 -8.29
C ASN A 52 17.88 4.14 -8.07
N VAL A 53 16.83 3.39 -7.76
CA VAL A 53 15.46 3.92 -7.72
C VAL A 53 14.88 3.87 -6.31
N VAL A 54 15.22 2.88 -5.49
CA VAL A 54 14.58 2.69 -4.18
C VAL A 54 15.20 3.62 -3.15
N ALA A 55 14.34 4.22 -2.31
CA ALA A 55 14.76 5.12 -1.25
C ALA A 55 15.70 4.40 -0.26
N PRO A 56 16.76 5.07 0.25
CA PRO A 56 17.80 4.41 1.05
C PRO A 56 17.29 3.56 2.22
N HIS A 57 16.23 4.01 2.91
CA HIS A 57 15.67 3.32 4.07
C HIS A 57 14.99 1.98 3.72
N ASP A 58 14.54 1.81 2.48
CA ASP A 58 13.85 0.58 2.05
C ASP A 58 14.76 -0.43 1.35
N ARG A 59 15.96 -0.03 0.93
CA ARG A 59 16.84 -0.87 0.08
C ARG A 59 17.14 -2.23 0.70
N GLN A 60 17.59 -2.26 1.94
CA GLN A 60 17.96 -3.52 2.60
C GLN A 60 16.77 -4.45 2.77
N ARG A 61 15.62 -3.90 3.20
CA ARG A 61 14.39 -4.66 3.40
C ARG A 61 13.88 -5.23 2.06
N LEU A 62 13.84 -4.39 1.02
CA LEU A 62 13.39 -4.80 -0.29
C LEU A 62 14.33 -5.84 -0.90
N GLN A 63 15.64 -5.62 -0.82
CA GLN A 63 16.65 -6.57 -1.31
C GLN A 63 16.49 -7.95 -0.68
N ALA A 64 16.22 -8.03 0.63
CA ALA A 64 16.04 -9.30 1.32
C ALA A 64 14.82 -10.10 0.85
N VAL A 65 13.73 -9.42 0.47
CA VAL A 65 12.46 -10.08 0.13
C VAL A 65 12.26 -10.27 -1.37
N THR A 66 13.04 -9.62 -2.24
CA THR A 66 12.93 -9.74 -3.70
C THR A 66 13.99 -10.64 -4.34
N GLN A 67 14.80 -11.36 -3.55
CA GLN A 67 15.67 -12.40 -4.11
C GLN A 67 14.83 -13.60 -4.57
N LEU A 68 15.22 -14.24 -5.69
CA LEU A 68 14.50 -15.39 -6.22
C LEU A 68 14.28 -16.51 -5.19
N PRO A 69 15.26 -16.94 -4.38
CA PRO A 69 15.01 -17.96 -3.37
C PRO A 69 13.95 -17.57 -2.34
N ALA A 70 13.96 -16.31 -1.87
CA ALA A 70 12.97 -15.80 -0.91
C ALA A 70 11.57 -15.73 -1.54
N LEU A 71 11.48 -15.23 -2.77
CA LEU A 71 10.23 -15.16 -3.52
C LEU A 71 9.66 -16.55 -3.79
N GLN A 72 10.50 -17.51 -4.22
CA GLN A 72 10.09 -18.90 -4.44
C GLN A 72 9.60 -19.56 -3.16
N GLU A 73 10.28 -19.35 -2.03
CA GLU A 73 9.85 -19.87 -0.73
C GLU A 73 8.46 -19.34 -0.37
N VAL A 74 8.26 -18.02 -0.42
CA VAL A 74 6.98 -17.40 -0.07
C VAL A 74 5.88 -17.85 -1.03
N LEU A 75 6.13 -17.78 -2.34
CA LEU A 75 5.13 -18.10 -3.39
C LEU A 75 4.85 -19.60 -3.53
N SER A 76 5.64 -20.47 -2.86
CA SER A 76 5.27 -21.88 -2.68
C SER A 76 4.10 -22.04 -1.72
N ARG A 77 3.98 -21.14 -0.72
CA ARG A 77 2.99 -21.21 0.37
C ARG A 77 1.75 -20.37 0.10
N GLN A 78 1.86 -19.29 -0.68
CA GLN A 78 0.76 -18.39 -1.01
C GLN A 78 0.76 -18.01 -2.48
N LYS A 79 -0.41 -17.62 -3.00
CA LYS A 79 -0.60 -17.30 -4.43
C LYS A 79 0.09 -16.01 -4.85
N ASP A 80 -0.04 -14.99 -4.02
CA ASP A 80 0.41 -13.63 -4.31
C ASP A 80 1.27 -13.14 -3.14
N PHE A 81 2.33 -12.40 -3.44
CA PHE A 81 3.16 -11.70 -2.46
C PHE A 81 3.21 -10.22 -2.80
N TYR A 82 3.11 -9.36 -1.79
CA TYR A 82 3.07 -7.90 -1.97
C TYR A 82 4.15 -7.25 -1.10
N VAL A 83 4.85 -6.28 -1.67
CA VAL A 83 5.79 -5.43 -0.94
C VAL A 83 5.58 -3.98 -1.35
N GLU A 84 5.37 -3.12 -0.37
CA GLU A 84 5.34 -1.67 -0.54
C GLU A 84 6.73 -1.10 -0.26
N TYR A 85 7.13 -0.05 -0.96
CA TYR A 85 8.42 0.62 -0.79
C TYR A 85 8.38 2.04 -1.36
N ASP A 86 9.25 2.90 -0.85
CA ASP A 86 9.45 4.24 -1.40
C ASP A 86 10.47 4.22 -2.55
N ALA A 87 10.13 4.86 -3.65
CA ALA A 87 10.98 5.06 -4.81
C ALA A 87 11.22 6.55 -5.06
N ILE A 88 12.43 6.91 -5.46
CA ILE A 88 12.80 8.27 -5.84
C ILE A 88 12.81 8.32 -7.36
N MET A 89 11.83 9.03 -7.95
CA MET A 89 11.67 9.20 -9.39
C MET A 89 11.50 10.69 -9.68
N ASP A 90 12.28 11.22 -10.64
CA ASP A 90 12.27 12.65 -10.99
C ASP A 90 12.47 13.63 -9.81
N GLY A 91 13.14 13.17 -8.75
CA GLY A 91 13.37 13.96 -7.53
C GLY A 91 12.22 13.91 -6.51
N GLU A 92 11.10 13.27 -6.85
CA GLU A 92 9.96 13.07 -5.97
C GLU A 92 9.96 11.66 -5.37
N THR A 93 9.38 11.53 -4.17
CA THR A 93 9.21 10.23 -3.51
C THR A 93 7.82 9.69 -3.82
N HIS A 94 7.78 8.50 -4.39
CA HIS A 94 6.56 7.76 -4.70
C HIS A 94 6.45 6.53 -3.82
N ARG A 95 5.26 6.26 -3.28
CA ARG A 95 4.97 5.00 -2.62
C ARG A 95 4.54 3.99 -3.68
N LEU A 96 5.39 3.00 -3.94
CA LEU A 96 5.10 1.93 -4.89
C LEU A 96 4.69 0.64 -4.17
N GLN A 97 3.93 -0.19 -4.86
CA GLN A 97 3.61 -1.55 -4.44
C GLN A 97 3.94 -2.53 -5.57
N ALA A 98 4.83 -3.49 -5.29
CA ALA A 98 5.10 -4.61 -6.17
C ALA A 98 4.29 -5.84 -5.73
N LYS A 99 3.64 -6.48 -6.70
CA LYS A 99 2.95 -7.76 -6.58
C LYS A 99 3.74 -8.83 -7.32
N PHE A 100 3.95 -9.98 -6.69
CA PHE A 100 4.60 -11.15 -7.27
C PHE A 100 3.64 -12.33 -7.28
N THR A 101 3.63 -13.11 -8.36
CA THR A 101 2.89 -14.37 -8.46
C THR A 101 3.62 -15.35 -9.37
N ILE A 102 3.47 -16.66 -9.14
CA ILE A 102 4.01 -17.70 -10.04
C ILE A 102 2.90 -18.22 -10.94
N ASP A 103 3.10 -18.17 -12.24
CA ASP A 103 2.25 -18.86 -13.21
C ASP A 103 2.49 -20.37 -13.11
N ARG A 104 1.46 -21.09 -12.67
CA ARG A 104 1.48 -22.54 -12.47
C ARG A 104 0.90 -23.32 -13.66
N ASN A 105 0.54 -22.66 -14.75
CA ASN A 105 -0.10 -23.29 -15.91
C ASN A 105 0.89 -24.12 -16.74
N ASN A 106 2.17 -23.76 -16.74
CA ASN A 106 3.23 -24.50 -17.44
C ASN A 106 4.35 -24.94 -16.48
N PRO A 107 4.25 -26.14 -15.87
CA PRO A 107 5.26 -26.60 -14.91
C PRO A 107 6.65 -26.83 -15.51
N LYS A 108 6.77 -27.01 -16.84
CA LYS A 108 8.05 -27.22 -17.52
C LYS A 108 8.83 -25.92 -17.69
N GLU A 109 8.12 -24.80 -17.66
CA GLU A 109 8.68 -23.47 -17.81
C GLU A 109 7.96 -22.54 -16.82
N PRO A 110 8.32 -22.63 -15.54
CA PRO A 110 7.68 -21.83 -14.50
C PRO A 110 8.05 -20.36 -14.68
N HIS A 111 7.04 -19.50 -14.69
CA HIS A 111 7.21 -18.05 -14.81
C HIS A 111 6.76 -17.34 -13.55
N MET A 112 7.47 -16.30 -13.14
CA MET A 112 7.03 -15.34 -12.13
C MET A 112 6.59 -14.05 -12.81
N LEU A 113 5.37 -13.60 -12.50
CA LEU A 113 4.85 -12.32 -12.93
C LEU A 113 5.02 -11.31 -11.80
N VAL A 114 5.58 -10.15 -12.15
CA VAL A 114 5.74 -9.00 -11.26
C VAL A 114 4.94 -7.83 -11.82
N GLY A 115 4.10 -7.23 -10.99
CA GLY A 115 3.40 -5.99 -11.33
C GLY A 115 3.73 -4.91 -10.32
N VAL A 116 4.12 -3.73 -10.79
CA VAL A 116 4.35 -2.55 -9.94
C VAL A 116 3.27 -1.53 -10.22
N ARG A 117 2.72 -0.96 -9.16
CA ARG A 117 1.77 0.16 -9.22
C ARG A 117 2.18 1.28 -8.27
N ASP A 118 1.80 2.50 -8.64
CA ASP A 118 1.92 3.66 -7.76
C ASP A 118 0.70 3.74 -6.84
N ILE A 119 0.94 3.81 -5.53
CA ILE A 119 -0.11 3.93 -4.49
C ILE A 119 0.08 5.20 -3.66
N THR A 120 0.82 6.19 -4.17
CA THR A 120 1.12 7.45 -3.47
C THR A 120 -0.16 8.16 -3.03
N GLU A 121 -1.09 8.41 -3.96
CA GLU A 121 -2.36 9.06 -3.65
C GLU A 121 -3.19 8.26 -2.66
N LEU A 122 -3.30 6.94 -2.85
CA LEU A 122 -4.00 6.05 -1.93
C LEU A 122 -3.38 6.09 -0.52
N THR A 123 -2.06 6.23 -0.43
CA THR A 123 -1.33 6.33 0.84
C THR A 123 -1.59 7.68 1.51
N HIS A 124 -1.57 8.78 0.75
CA HIS A 124 -1.92 10.10 1.26
C HIS A 124 -3.35 10.17 1.77
N GLU A 125 -4.32 9.55 1.09
CA GLU A 125 -5.69 9.45 1.56
C GLU A 125 -5.81 8.64 2.86
N ARG A 126 -5.13 7.48 2.93
CA ARG A 126 -5.09 6.67 4.15
C ARG A 126 -4.52 7.44 5.34
N ILE A 127 -3.41 8.16 5.15
CA ILE A 127 -2.80 8.98 6.20
C ILE A 127 -3.74 10.10 6.64
N ARG A 128 -4.40 10.80 5.70
CA ARG A 128 -5.38 11.86 6.00
C ARG A 128 -6.55 11.32 6.82
N ASN A 129 -7.09 10.18 6.43
CA ASN A 129 -8.18 9.53 7.14
C ASN A 129 -7.76 9.04 8.54
N GLN A 130 -6.57 8.44 8.66
CA GLN A 130 -6.02 7.98 9.93
C GLN A 130 -5.77 9.16 10.90
N THR A 131 -5.20 10.24 10.40
CA THR A 131 -4.98 11.46 11.21
C THR A 131 -6.31 12.06 11.66
N SER A 132 -7.32 12.06 10.79
CA SER A 132 -8.65 12.57 11.13
C SER A 132 -9.32 11.74 12.23
N ILE A 133 -9.23 10.40 12.17
CA ILE A 133 -9.79 9.55 13.24
C ILE A 133 -9.02 9.70 14.55
N ASP A 134 -7.69 9.82 14.51
CA ASP A 134 -6.87 10.00 15.71
C ASP A 134 -7.20 11.33 16.42
N LEU A 135 -7.43 12.41 15.66
CA LEU A 135 -7.89 13.69 16.19
C LEU A 135 -9.28 13.58 16.84
N ILE A 136 -10.22 12.88 16.21
CA ILE A 136 -11.56 12.63 16.78
C ILE A 136 -11.46 11.86 18.10
N VAL A 137 -10.67 10.79 18.13
CA VAL A 137 -10.46 9.96 19.33
C VAL A 137 -9.79 10.76 20.46
N SER A 138 -8.82 11.61 20.13
CA SER A 138 -8.14 12.49 21.09
C SER A 138 -9.09 13.53 21.70
N ALA A 139 -9.90 14.20 20.87
CA ALA A 139 -10.91 15.15 21.35
C ALA A 139 -11.96 14.46 22.23
N ALA A 140 -12.47 13.30 21.82
CA ALA A 140 -13.37 12.49 22.63
C ALA A 140 -12.74 12.13 24.00
N SER A 141 -11.50 11.67 24.01
CA SER A 141 -10.81 11.23 25.23
C SER A 141 -10.51 12.36 26.21
N THR A 142 -10.45 13.62 25.76
CA THR A 142 -10.30 14.78 26.65
C THR A 142 -11.64 15.35 27.11
N VAL A 143 -12.67 15.30 26.26
CA VAL A 143 -14.01 15.80 26.56
C VAL A 143 -14.79 14.85 27.49
N TYR A 144 -14.66 13.53 27.31
CA TYR A 144 -15.40 12.56 28.12
C TYR A 144 -15.07 12.61 29.63
N PRO A 145 -13.80 12.71 30.07
CA PRO A 145 -13.46 12.88 31.48
C PRO A 145 -14.00 14.20 32.05
N PHE A 146 -13.96 15.30 31.29
CA PHE A 146 -14.48 16.59 31.73
C PHE A 146 -16.00 16.53 31.98
N ILE A 147 -16.75 15.90 31.07
CA ILE A 147 -18.20 15.70 31.24
C ILE A 147 -18.49 14.80 32.45
N LEU A 148 -17.69 13.75 32.68
CA LEU A 148 -17.85 12.87 33.84
C LEU A 148 -17.58 13.61 35.17
N GLU A 149 -16.51 14.41 35.23
CA GLU A 149 -16.16 15.19 36.43
C GLU A 149 -17.19 16.29 36.76
N GLU A 150 -17.71 16.99 35.75
CA GLU A 150 -18.74 18.02 35.95
C GLU A 150 -20.06 17.43 36.47
N ASN A 151 -20.49 16.29 35.92
CA ASN A 151 -21.72 15.62 36.36
C ASN A 151 -21.58 15.03 37.78
N LEU A 152 -20.40 14.50 38.14
CA LEU A 152 -20.13 13.97 39.49
C LEU A 152 -20.08 15.06 40.56
N THR A 153 -19.63 16.27 40.22
CA THR A 153 -19.57 17.40 41.18
C THR A 153 -20.90 18.14 41.33
N ARG A 154 -21.80 18.07 40.33
CA ARG A 154 -23.11 18.73 40.39
C ARG A 154 -24.28 17.86 40.86
N ASN A 155 -24.08 16.56 41.06
CA ASN A 155 -25.14 15.61 41.46
C ASN A 155 -26.36 15.63 40.52
N GLU A 156 -26.18 16.09 39.29
CA GLU A 156 -27.12 16.08 38.18
C GLU A 156 -26.38 15.46 37.00
N ALA A 157 -26.88 14.33 36.49
CA ALA A 157 -26.33 13.69 35.31
C ALA A 157 -27.13 14.15 34.09
N SER A 158 -26.54 15.01 33.25
CA SER A 158 -27.13 15.35 31.96
C SER A 158 -26.37 14.63 30.85
N THR A 159 -27.00 13.61 30.27
CA THR A 159 -26.49 12.95 29.08
C THR A 159 -26.85 13.79 27.86
N VAL A 160 -25.91 14.60 27.39
CA VAL A 160 -26.05 15.29 26.11
C VAL A 160 -25.67 14.29 25.02
N TYR A 161 -26.67 13.68 24.39
CA TYR A 161 -26.46 13.00 23.11
C TYR A 161 -26.09 14.07 22.08
N ASN A 162 -24.91 13.93 21.47
CA ASN A 162 -24.55 14.78 20.34
C ASN A 162 -25.42 14.35 19.15
N CYS A 163 -26.63 14.91 19.08
CA CYS A 163 -27.47 14.86 17.89
C CYS A 163 -26.73 15.68 16.83
N GLY A 164 -25.92 15.00 16.03
CA GLY A 164 -25.28 15.59 14.86
C GLY A 164 -26.28 16.41 14.05
N ILE A 165 -25.80 17.48 13.41
CA ILE A 165 -26.59 18.51 12.72
C ILE A 165 -27.82 17.89 12.02
N VAL A 166 -28.99 18.04 12.65
CA VAL A 166 -30.29 17.73 12.03
C VAL A 166 -30.79 19.03 11.42
N ASN A 167 -30.85 19.07 10.09
CA ASN A 167 -31.53 20.13 9.37
C ASN A 167 -32.95 20.27 9.94
N SER A 168 -33.22 21.46 10.49
CA SER A 168 -34.53 22.03 10.86
C SER A 168 -35.73 21.06 10.84
N GLY A 169 -35.95 20.39 11.96
CA GLY A 169 -37.18 19.65 12.21
C GLY A 169 -37.34 19.48 13.71
N VAL A 170 -38.30 20.20 14.29
CA VAL A 170 -38.59 20.24 15.72
C VAL A 170 -38.80 18.82 16.25
N LEU A 171 -38.09 18.44 17.31
CA LEU A 171 -38.34 17.23 18.09
C LEU A 171 -38.77 17.63 19.50
N GLU A 172 -40.05 17.41 19.81
CA GLU A 172 -40.57 17.42 21.17
C GLU A 172 -40.00 16.23 21.93
N CYS A 173 -39.29 16.53 23.03
CA CYS A 173 -38.71 15.53 23.91
C CYS A 173 -39.78 15.07 24.91
N ILE A 174 -40.25 13.83 24.80
CA ILE A 174 -41.13 13.21 25.79
C ILE A 174 -40.26 12.67 26.92
N ILE A 175 -40.41 13.24 28.12
CA ILE A 175 -39.81 12.75 29.36
C ILE A 175 -40.69 11.59 29.84
N LEU A 176 -40.13 10.37 29.90
CA LEU A 176 -40.74 9.28 30.66
C LEU A 176 -40.01 9.17 32.00
N SER A 177 -40.73 9.55 33.06
CA SER A 177 -40.35 9.41 34.48
C SER A 177 -40.49 7.96 34.97
#